data_AF-A0A2V7XHU3-F1
#
_entry.id   AF-A0A2V7XHU3-F1
#
_cell.length_a   1.000
_cell.length_b   1.000
_cell.length_c   1.000
_cell.angle_alpha   90.00
_cell.angle_beta   90.00
_cell.angle_gamma   90.00
#
_symmetry.space_group_name_H-M   'P 1'
#
loop_
_entity.id
_entity.type
_entity.pdbx_description
1 polymer ?
#
loop_
_entity_poly.entity_id
_entity_poly.type
_entity_poly.pdbx_seq_one_letter_code
_entity_poly.pdbx_strand_id
1 'polypeptide(L)'
;MVIGLLTLDLHFPGARSLKDKRQALRSLETKIRNRFNVAVAEVEHQDLWQRSRLAVVSVNTDHGHLESTLQSVAGEAENARDIQVLDVSTEIL
;
A
#
# COMPACT_ATOMS: atom_id res chain seq x y z
N MET A 1 -9.01 21.32 2.44
CA MET A 1 -7.83 20.49 2.16
C MET A 1 -7.82 19.41 3.22
N VAL A 2 -7.81 18.16 2.78
CA VAL A 2 -7.79 16.97 3.64
C VAL A 2 -6.60 16.12 3.24
N ILE A 3 -5.95 15.50 4.22
CA ILE A 3 -4.83 14.57 3.99
C ILE A 3 -5.26 13.21 4.50
N GLY A 4 -5.01 12.16 3.71
CA GLY A 4 -5.30 10.80 4.13
C GLY A 4 -4.05 9.95 4.12
N LEU A 5 -3.87 9.16 5.18
CA LEU A 5 -2.86 8.12 5.31
C LEU A 5 -3.56 6.77 5.33
N LEU A 6 -3.20 5.91 4.39
CA LEU A 6 -3.54 4.49 4.39
C LEU A 6 -2.29 3.69 4.73
N THR A 7 -2.39 2.83 5.72
CA THR A 7 -1.32 1.90 6.10
C THR A 7 -1.79 0.47 5.84
N LEU A 8 -0.96 -0.30 5.14
CA LEU A 8 -1.21 -1.69 4.78
C LEU A 8 -0.12 -2.58 5.37
N ASP A 9 -0.50 -3.54 6.21
CA ASP A 9 0.41 -4.62 6.60
C ASP A 9 0.31 -5.76 5.60
N LEU A 10 1.46 -6.13 5.03
CA LEU A 10 1.54 -7.07 3.92
C LEU A 10 2.34 -8.31 4.32
N HIS A 11 1.87 -9.46 3.86
CA HIS A 11 2.58 -10.74 3.91
C HIS A 11 2.85 -11.26 2.50
N PHE A 12 4.02 -11.88 2.30
CA PHE A 12 4.46 -12.42 1.01
C PHE A 12 4.71 -13.93 1.15
N PRO A 13 3.67 -14.78 1.03
CA PRO A 13 3.80 -16.23 1.29
C PRO A 13 4.84 -16.92 0.41
N GLY A 14 4.95 -16.48 -0.85
CA GLY A 14 5.83 -17.07 -1.85
C GLY A 14 7.25 -16.49 -1.90
N ALA A 15 7.51 -15.35 -1.25
CA ALA A 15 8.86 -14.79 -1.21
C ALA A 15 9.79 -15.76 -0.49
N ARG A 16 11.04 -15.94 -0.95
CA ARG A 16 12.10 -16.77 -0.31
C ARG A 16 13.37 -16.00 -0.02
N SER A 17 13.35 -14.70 -0.29
CA SER A 17 14.48 -13.78 -0.10
C SER A 17 13.98 -12.34 -0.06
N LEU A 18 14.82 -11.42 0.41
CA LEU A 18 14.54 -9.98 0.34
C LEU A 18 14.36 -9.49 -1.10
N LYS A 19 15.02 -10.14 -2.06
CA LYS A 19 14.89 -9.79 -3.49
C LYS A 19 13.48 -10.11 -3.99
N ASP A 20 12.94 -11.27 -3.63
CA ASP A 20 11.60 -11.69 -4.05
C ASP A 20 10.54 -10.73 -3.49
N LYS A 21 10.63 -10.41 -2.18
CA LYS A 21 9.78 -9.39 -1.55
C LYS A 21 9.84 -8.07 -2.32
N ARG A 22 11.06 -7.55 -2.53
CA ARG A 22 11.27 -6.26 -3.20
C ARG A 22 10.70 -6.26 -4.61
N GLN A 23 10.75 -7.37 -5.34
CA GLN A 23 10.15 -7.48 -6.66
C GLN A 23 8.62 -7.38 -6.59
N ALA A 24 7.98 -8.16 -5.71
CA ALA A 24 6.53 -8.15 -5.53
C ALA A 24 6.03 -6.78 -5.05
N LEU A 25 6.68 -6.22 -4.02
CA LEU A 25 6.35 -4.92 -3.46
C LEU A 25 6.49 -3.79 -4.49
N ARG A 26 7.58 -3.77 -5.27
CA ARG A 26 7.76 -2.78 -6.35
C ARG A 26 6.68 -2.87 -7.42
N SER A 27 6.21 -4.08 -7.74
CA SER A 27 5.11 -4.26 -8.69
C SER A 27 3.82 -3.61 -8.17
N LEU A 28 3.49 -3.83 -6.89
CA LEU A 28 2.35 -3.20 -6.23
C LEU A 28 2.51 -1.68 -6.18
N GLU A 29 3.64 -1.15 -5.68
CA GLU A 29 3.90 0.29 -5.60
C GLU A 29 3.77 0.97 -6.98
N THR A 30 4.34 0.36 -8.02
CA THR A 30 4.28 0.89 -9.38
C THR A 30 2.84 0.93 -9.89
N LYS A 31 2.06 -0.13 -9.64
CA LYS A 31 0.66 -0.19 -10.05
C LYS A 31 -0.18 0.86 -9.34
N ILE A 32 0.02 1.04 -8.03
CA ILE A 32 -0.68 2.07 -7.23
C ILE A 32 -0.30 3.46 -7.75
N ARG A 33 0.99 3.79 -7.86
CA ARG A 33 1.45 5.11 -8.33
C ARG A 33 0.98 5.46 -9.74
N ASN A 34 0.87 4.46 -10.62
CA ASN A 34 0.41 4.69 -12.00
C ASN A 34 -1.10 4.87 -12.12
N ARG A 35 -1.89 4.31 -11.18
CA ARG A 35 -3.36 4.36 -11.23
C ARG A 35 -3.95 5.51 -10.41
N PHE A 36 -3.27 5.93 -9.35
CA PHE A 36 -3.81 6.87 -8.37
C PHE A 36 -2.86 8.03 -8.11
N ASN A 37 -3.41 9.21 -7.83
CA ASN A 37 -2.64 10.38 -7.44
C ASN A 37 -2.24 10.29 -5.95
N VAL A 38 -1.27 9.43 -5.65
CA VAL A 38 -0.83 9.12 -4.28
C VAL A 38 0.68 9.00 -4.16
N ALA A 39 1.22 9.35 -3.00
CA ALA A 39 2.57 8.99 -2.59
C ALA A 39 2.56 7.62 -1.90
N VAL A 40 3.61 6.81 -2.09
CA VAL A 40 3.67 5.43 -1.59
C VAL A 40 5.08 5.13 -1.09
N ALA A 41 5.24 4.47 0.06
CA ALA A 41 6.54 4.03 0.58
C ALA A 41 6.44 2.80 1.51
N GLU A 42 7.46 1.92 1.49
CA GLU A 42 7.69 0.91 2.53
C GLU A 42 8.23 1.59 3.80
N VAL A 43 7.47 1.50 4.90
CA VAL A 43 7.79 2.22 6.15
C VAL A 43 8.29 1.32 7.27
N GLU A 44 7.97 0.02 7.26
CA GLU A 44 8.47 -0.95 8.25
C GLU A 44 8.72 -2.33 7.64
N HIS A 45 9.45 -3.19 8.37
CA HIS A 45 9.79 -4.58 8.02
C HIS A 45 10.73 -4.72 6.80
N GLN A 46 11.57 -3.71 6.52
CA GLN A 46 12.45 -3.71 5.35
C GLN A 46 13.44 -4.88 5.33
N ASP A 47 13.81 -5.39 6.50
CA ASP A 47 14.74 -6.50 6.76
C ASP A 47 14.07 -7.89 6.81
N LEU A 48 12.73 -7.94 6.84
CA LEU A 48 11.97 -9.18 6.74
C LEU A 48 11.60 -9.46 5.28
N TRP A 49 11.72 -10.72 4.84
CA TRP A 49 11.44 -11.13 3.46
C TRP A 49 9.99 -11.57 3.23
N GLN A 50 9.21 -11.79 4.30
CA GLN A 50 7.79 -12.15 4.20
C GLN A 50 6.86 -11.09 4.79
N ARG A 51 7.38 -9.91 5.15
CA ARG A 51 6.59 -8.83 5.76
C ARG A 51 7.00 -7.48 5.16
N SER A 52 6.04 -6.58 5.06
CA SER A 52 6.23 -5.17 4.71
C SER A 52 5.10 -4.38 5.33
N ARG A 53 5.37 -3.15 5.77
CA ARG A 53 4.31 -2.16 5.99
C ARG A 53 4.40 -1.09 4.91
N LEU A 54 3.31 -0.88 4.18
CA LEU A 54 3.24 0.12 3.12
C LEU A 54 2.39 1.30 3.58
N ALA A 55 2.94 2.51 3.49
CA ALA A 55 2.19 3.74 3.69
C ALA A 55 1.83 4.36 2.34
N VAL A 56 0.59 4.80 2.21
CA VAL A 56 0.06 5.53 1.06
C VAL A 56 -0.55 6.83 1.54
N VAL A 57 -0.15 7.96 0.97
CA VAL A 57 -0.65 9.28 1.35
C VAL A 57 -1.25 9.99 0.14
N SER A 58 -2.37 10.67 0.36
CA SER A 58 -3.00 11.53 -0.65
C SER A 58 -3.51 12.82 -0.01
N VAL A 59 -3.56 13.88 -0.82
CA VAL A 59 -4.10 15.19 -0.43
C VAL A 59 -5.23 15.52 -1.40
N ASN A 60 -6.37 15.95 -0.88
CA ASN A 60 -7.52 16.33 -1.70
C ASN A 60 -8.24 17.58 -1.18
N THR A 61 -9.08 18.18 -2.01
CA THR A 61 -10.02 19.22 -1.60
C THR A 61 -11.32 18.65 -1.03
N ASP A 62 -11.68 17.42 -1.44
CA ASP A 62 -12.91 16.74 -1.04
C ASP A 62 -12.63 15.47 -0.22
N HIS A 63 -13.34 15.31 0.90
CA HIS A 63 -13.19 14.18 1.82
C HIS A 63 -13.67 12.86 1.21
N GLY A 64 -14.83 12.86 0.55
CA GLY A 64 -15.39 11.64 -0.05
C GLY A 64 -14.52 11.10 -1.18
N HIS A 65 -13.96 12.00 -1.99
CA HIS A 65 -13.05 11.64 -3.06
C HIS A 65 -11.70 11.11 -2.52
N LEU A 66 -11.17 11.70 -1.44
CA LEU A 66 -9.99 11.17 -0.74
C LEU A 66 -10.25 9.74 -0.23
N GLU A 67 -11.33 9.53 0.51
CA GLU A 67 -11.68 8.24 1.10
C GLU A 67 -11.90 7.17 0.02
N SER A 68 -12.64 7.50 -1.04
CA SER A 68 -12.84 6.60 -2.19
C SER A 68 -11.53 6.25 -2.90
N THR A 69 -10.59 7.20 -2.99
CA THR A 69 -9.26 6.95 -3.55
C THR A 69 -8.48 5.97 -2.69
N LEU A 70 -8.42 6.18 -1.37
CA LEU A 70 -7.72 5.27 -0.44
C LEU A 70 -8.35 3.88 -0.41
N GLN A 71 -9.67 3.77 -0.40
CA GLN A 71 -10.38 2.49 -0.51
C GLN A 71 -10.03 1.76 -1.82
N SER A 72 -9.95 2.49 -2.93
CA SER A 72 -9.56 1.91 -4.23
C SER A 72 -8.11 1.42 -4.23
N VAL A 73 -7.21 2.11 -3.51
CA VAL A 73 -5.83 1.67 -3.32
C VAL A 73 -5.76 0.40 -2.46
N ALA A 74 -6.50 0.35 -1.35
CA ALA A 74 -6.58 -0.84 -0.50
C ALA A 74 -7.08 -2.05 -1.31
N GLY A 75 -8.14 -1.86 -2.10
CA GLY A 75 -8.66 -2.89 -3.00
C GLY A 75 -7.65 -3.32 -4.09
N GLU A 76 -6.80 -2.42 -4.58
CA GLU A 76 -5.71 -2.78 -5.49
C GLU A 76 -4.68 -3.71 -4.80
N ALA A 77 -4.34 -3.44 -3.54
CA ALA A 77 -3.44 -4.29 -2.77
C ALA A 77 -4.06 -5.65 -2.44
N GLU A 78 -5.34 -5.70 -2.08
CA GLU A 78 -6.07 -6.96 -1.81
C GLU A 78 -6.16 -7.88 -3.04
N ASN A 79 -6.20 -7.31 -4.24
CA ASN A 79 -6.27 -8.07 -5.50
C ASN A 79 -4.89 -8.54 -6.01
N ALA A 80 -3.80 -8.21 -5.32
CA ALA A 80 -2.46 -8.62 -5.71
C ALA A 80 -2.22 -10.11 -5.40
N ARG A 81 -1.95 -10.93 -6.42
CA ARG A 81 -1.91 -12.41 -6.29
C ARG A 81 -0.87 -12.94 -5.31
N ASP A 82 0.30 -12.31 -5.24
CA ASP A 82 1.45 -12.79 -4.46
C ASP A 82 1.60 -12.09 -3.11
N ILE A 83 0.60 -11.29 -2.72
CA ILE A 83 0.60 -10.46 -1.51
C ILE A 83 -0.69 -10.74 -0.76
N GLN A 84 -0.57 -10.92 0.56
CA GLN A 84 -1.71 -11.00 1.46
C GLN A 84 -1.75 -9.74 2.31
N VAL A 85 -2.89 -9.07 2.36
CA VAL A 85 -3.12 -7.96 3.28
C VAL A 85 -3.50 -8.54 4.63
N LEU A 86 -2.73 -8.22 5.66
CA LEU A 86 -2.93 -8.67 7.04
C LEU A 86 -3.75 -7.68 7.86
N ASP A 87 -3.51 -6.38 7.64
CA ASP A 87 -4.20 -5.29 8.33
C ASP A 87 -4.28 -4.05 7.43
N VAL A 88 -5.32 -3.25 7.66
CA VAL A 88 -5.60 -2.01 6.94
C VAL A 88 -6.04 -0.96 7.96
N SER A 89 -5.35 0.18 7.98
CA SER A 89 -5.76 1.34 8.77
C SER A 89 -5.75 2.61 7.92
N THR A 90 -6.73 3.47 8.18
CA THR A 90 -6.87 4.75 7.50
C THR A 90 -7.01 5.86 8.52
N GLU A 91 -6.21 6.91 8.36
CA GLU A 91 -6.25 8.12 9.15
C GLU A 91 -6.49 9.32 8.23
N ILE A 92 -7.38 10.22 8.62
CA ILE A 92 -7.71 11.43 7.86
C ILE A 92 -7.45 12.65 8.74
N LEU A 93 -6.73 13.62 8.19
CA LEU A 93 -6.33 14.89 8.80
C LEU A 93 -7.04 16.08 8.14
#